data_AF-A0AAU1NNS4-F1
#
_entry.id   AF-A0AAU1NNS4-F1
#
_cell.length_a   1.000
_cell.length_b   1.000
_cell.length_c   1.000
_cell.angle_alpha   90.00
_cell.angle_beta   90.00
_cell.angle_gamma   90.00
#
_symmetry.space_group_name_H-M   'P 1'
#
loop_
_entity.id
_entity.type
_entity.pdbx_description
1 polymer ?
#
loop_
_entity_poly.entity_id
_entity_poly.type
_entity_poly.pdbx_seq_one_letter_code
_entity_poly.pdbx_strand_id
1 'polypeptide(L)' 'MKLEIGALVVDTATDKLGRIRGHVGPYVQLRAPGGGREWDADPAHLRTANEAERERATVAERPVVTRVTS' A
#
# COMPACT_ATOMS: atom_id res chain seq x y z
N MET A 1 8.35 -15.42 3.27
CA MET A 1 7.95 -14.24 4.06
C MET A 1 6.43 -14.23 4.13
N LYS A 2 5.83 -14.37 5.31
CA LYS A 2 4.37 -14.43 5.45
C LYS A 2 3.86 -13.00 5.52
N LEU A 3 3.20 -12.54 4.45
CA LEU A 3 2.61 -11.22 4.38
C LEU A 3 1.35 -11.23 5.27
N GLU A 4 1.42 -10.56 6.42
CA GLU A 4 0.34 -10.57 7.42
C GLU A 4 -0.73 -9.53 7.09
N ILE A 5 -2.00 -9.86 7.33
CA ILE A 5 -3.10 -8.91 7.20
C ILE A 5 -2.86 -7.74 8.17
N GLY A 6 -2.97 -6.52 7.67
CA GLY A 6 -2.66 -5.30 8.40
C GLY A 6 -1.21 -4.83 8.27
N ALA A 7 -0.31 -5.61 7.63
CA ALA A 7 1.04 -5.17 7.33
C ALA A 7 1.05 -4.14 6.19
N LEU A 8 2.04 -3.25 6.26
CA LEU A 8 2.28 -2.22 5.26
C LEU A 8 3.32 -2.71 4.25
N VAL A 9 2.97 -2.63 2.97
CA VAL A 9 3.78 -3.13 1.88
C VAL A 9 3.84 -2.12 0.74
N VAL A 10 4.93 -2.19 0.00
CA VAL A 10 5.10 -1.47 -1.26
C VAL A 10 4.85 -2.47 -2.38
N ASP A 11 3.88 -2.13 -3.22
CA ASP A 11 3.68 -2.74 -4.52
C ASP A 11 4.70 -2.14 -5.49
N THR A 12 5.75 -2.89 -5.81
CA THR A 12 6.82 -2.44 -6.70
C THR A 12 6.41 -2.42 -8.16
N ALA A 13 5.29 -3.05 -8.54
CA ALA A 13 4.78 -2.99 -9.91
C ALA A 13 4.12 -1.64 -10.21
N THR A 14 3.50 -1.02 -9.20
CA THR A 14 2.84 0.29 -9.33
C THR A 14 3.53 1.42 -8.60
N ASP A 15 4.60 1.12 -7.86
CA ASP A 15 5.31 2.01 -6.92
C ASP A 15 4.36 2.65 -5.90
N LYS A 16 3.42 1.85 -5.40
CA LYS A 16 2.38 2.31 -4.45
C LYS A 16 2.50 1.61 -3.13
N LEU A 17 2.23 2.36 -2.08
CA LEU A 17 2.21 1.85 -0.72
C LEU A 17 0.77 1.50 -0.31
N GLY A 18 0.58 0.29 0.23
CA GLY A 18 -0.71 -0.22 0.64
C GLY A 18 -0.64 -1.08 1.90
N ARG A 19 -1.77 -1.16 2.60
CA ARG A 19 -1.96 -2.06 3.74
C ARG A 19 -2.68 -3.32 3.29
N ILE A 20 -2.18 -4.47 3.69
CA ILE A 20 -2.80 -5.77 3.37
C ILE A 20 -4.15 -5.87 4.06
N ARG A 21 -5.21 -6.06 3.28
CA ARG A 21 -6.56 -6.32 3.78
C ARG A 21 -6.90 -7.80 3.76
N GLY A 22 -6.30 -8.56 2.84
CA GLY A 22 -6.56 -9.97 2.70
C GLY A 22 -5.98 -10.52 1.41
N HIS A 23 -6.52 -11.65 0.99
CA HIS A 23 -6.04 -12.44 -0.14
C HIS A 23 -7.25 -12.78 -1.00
N VAL A 24 -7.14 -12.62 -2.31
CA VAL A 24 -8.18 -13.01 -3.27
C VAL A 24 -7.52 -13.88 -4.33
N GLY A 25 -7.70 -15.20 -4.18
CA GLY A 25 -6.98 -16.18 -5.01
C GLY A 25 -5.46 -16.06 -4.84
N PRO A 26 -4.67 -15.96 -5.93
CA PRO A 26 -3.23 -15.80 -5.85
C PRO A 26 -2.80 -14.35 -5.51
N TYR A 27 -3.72 -13.38 -5.53
CA TYR A 27 -3.42 -11.97 -5.33
C TYR A 27 -3.65 -11.53 -3.88
N VAL A 28 -2.92 -10.49 -3.48
CA VAL A 28 -3.07 -9.82 -2.19
C VAL A 28 -3.87 -8.55 -2.38
N GLN A 29 -4.93 -8.38 -1.60
CA GLN A 29 -5.73 -7.18 -1.63
C GLN A 29 -5.09 -6.10 -0.74
N LEU A 30 -4.76 -4.98 -1.35
CA LEU A 30 -4.18 -3.81 -0.72
C LEU A 30 -5.18 -2.66 -0.65
N ARG A 31 -5.03 -1.82 0.38
CA ARG A 31 -5.74 -0.56 0.52
C ARG A 31 -4.76 0.56 0.83
N ALA A 32 -4.96 1.72 0.22
CA ALA A 32 -4.12 2.89 0.48
C ALA A 32 -4.29 3.33 1.96
N PRO A 33 -3.21 3.75 2.64
CA PRO A 33 -3.26 4.13 4.06
C PRO A 33 -4.20 5.31 4.34
N GLY A 34 -4.26 6.32 3.47
CA GLY A 34 -5.14 7.49 3.63
C GLY A 34 -6.61 7.29 3.26
N GLY A 35 -7.03 6.05 3.01
CA GLY A 35 -8.35 5.75 2.46
C GLY A 35 -8.38 5.91 0.93
N GLY A 36 -9.01 4.96 0.26
CA GLY A 36 -9.00 4.87 -1.19
C GLY A 36 -9.50 3.52 -1.68
N ARG A 37 -9.50 3.35 -3.00
CA ARG A 37 -9.93 2.10 -3.65
C ARG A 37 -8.97 0.97 -3.31
N GLU A 38 -9.51 -0.20 -2.98
CA GLU A 38 -8.75 -1.43 -2.85
C GLU A 38 -8.25 -1.89 -4.22
N TRP A 39 -7.04 -2.43 -4.28
CA TRP A 39 -6.49 -3.03 -5.49
C TRP A 39 -5.85 -4.37 -5.18
N ASP A 40 -5.88 -5.24 -6.18
CA ASP A 40 -5.24 -6.55 -6.13
C ASP A 40 -3.79 -6.40 -6.61
N ALA A 41 -2.85 -6.86 -5.80
CA ALA A 41 -1.42 -6.81 -6.11
C ALA A 41 -0.84 -8.23 -6.09
N ASP A 42 0.11 -8.48 -7.00
CA ASP A 42 0.79 -9.77 -7.05
C ASP A 42 1.78 -9.88 -5.89
N PRO A 43 1.69 -10.94 -5.06
CA PRO A 43 2.59 -11.11 -3.92
C PRO A 43 4.08 -11.20 -4.29
N ALA A 44 4.42 -11.56 -5.54
CA ALA A 44 5.80 -11.55 -6.04
C ALA A 44 6.35 -10.12 -6.21
N HIS A 45 5.47 -9.14 -6.42
CA HIS A 45 5.81 -7.72 -6.51
C HIS A 45 5.59 -6.96 -5.20
N LEU A 46 5.22 -7.66 -4.12
CA LEU A 46 5.07 -7.06 -2.81
C LEU A 46 6.36 -7.13 -2.01
N ARG A 47 6.81 -5.96 -1.55
CA ARG A 47 7.92 -5.82 -0.63
C ARG A 47 7.43 -5.22 0.68
N THR A 48 7.94 -5.72 1.80
CA THR A 48 7.67 -5.09 3.10
C THR A 48 8.19 -3.66 3.13
N ALA A 49 7.34 -2.73 3.54
CA ALA A 49 7.72 -1.34 3.71
C ALA A 49 8.82 -1.23 4.78
N ASN A 50 9.88 -0.48 4.48
CA ASN A 50 10.90 -0.15 5.48
C ASN A 50 10.37 0.94 6.44
N GLU A 51 11.16 1.31 7.44
CA GLU A 51 10.76 2.30 8.45
C GLU A 51 10.42 3.67 7.84
N ALA A 52 11.23 4.14 6.87
CA ALA A 52 10.97 5.39 6.16
C ALA A 52 9.65 5.35 5.36
N GLU A 53 9.34 4.24 4.72
CA GLU A 53 8.09 4.04 3.98
C GLU A 53 6.88 3.91 4.93
N ARG A 54 7.07 3.33 6.12
CA ARG A 54 6.06 3.35 7.19
C ARG A 54 5.76 4.78 7.66
N GLU A 55 6.78 5.61 7.83
CA GLU A 55 6.60 7.04 8.15
C GLU A 55 5.89 7.80 7.02
N ARG A 56 6.23 7.52 5.75
CA ARG A 56 5.52 8.10 4.59
C ARG A 56 4.05 7.72 4.55
N ALA A 57 3.71 6.50 4.95
CA ALA A 57 2.32 6.08 5.01
C ALA A 57 1.52 6.86 6.04
N THR A 58 2.10 7.13 7.22
CA THR A 58 1.49 8.03 8.22
C THR A 58 1.35 9.46 7.71
N VAL A 59 2.28 9.92 6.86
CA VAL A 59 2.13 11.20 6.16
C VAL A 59 1.02 11.12 5.11
N ALA A 60 0.85 10.02 4.39
CA ALA A 60 -0.21 9.82 3.40
C ALA A 60 -1.61 9.64 4.02
N GLU A 61 -1.71 9.27 5.30
CA GLU A 61 -2.95 9.38 6.09
C GLU A 61 -3.42 10.83 6.23
N ARG A 62 -2.51 11.80 6.10
CA ARG A 62 -2.86 13.19 5.81
C ARG A 62 -2.91 13.30 4.29
N PRO A 63 -4.06 13.56 3.66
CA PRO A 63 -4.03 13.82 2.23
C PRO A 63 -3.11 15.03 2.02
N VAL A 64 -1.96 14.81 1.39
CA VAL A 64 -1.31 15.89 0.67
C VAL A 64 -2.31 16.23 -0.42
N VAL A 65 -3.08 17.30 -0.19
CA VAL A 65 -3.89 17.90 -1.23
C VAL A 65 -2.87 18.45 -2.21
N THR A 66 -2.43 17.63 -3.16
CA THR A 66 -1.77 18.16 -4.34
C THR A 66 -2.88 18.84 -5.11
N ARG A 67 -3.13 20.11 -4.77
CA ARG A 67 -3.78 21.04 -5.68
C ARG A 67 -2.88 21.10 -6.90
N VAL A 68 -3.18 20.28 -7.90
CA VAL A 68 -2.82 20.59 -9.28
C VAL A 68 -3.76 21.69 -9.73
N THR A 69 -3.35 22.94 -9.50
CA THR A 69 -3.83 24.05 -10.32
C THR A 69 -3.07 24.00 -11.63
N SER A 70 -3.75 23.64 -12.72
CA SER A 70 -3.60 24.33 -14.00
C SER A 70 -4.77 24.02 -14.93
#